data_AF-A0A2M8WJU1-F1
#
_entry.id   AF-A0A2M8WJU1-F1
#
_cell.length_a   1.000
_cell.length_b   1.000
_cell.length_c   1.000
_cell.angle_alpha   90.00
_cell.angle_beta   90.00
_cell.angle_gamma   90.00
#
_symmetry.space_group_name_H-M   'P 1'
#
loop_
_entity.id
_entity.type
_entity.pdbx_description
1 polymer ?
#
loop_
_entity_poly.entity_id
_entity_poly.type
_entity_poly.pdbx_seq_one_letter_code
_entity_poly.pdbx_strand_id
1 'polypeptide(L)'
;MTLLRAIPFSFNVLWRLALVFPFMILAIIVFGIIATVFVVIAAFIAPLAALIMGVAFGVATSVLPVIVGARLGLQAKQSSMRNTYFGLMLPAVGYGLFEAFCVLLIFLLGAGVYLVATPLSLEDLAQFTMMDQEVLMAQLLSVNPAITLSIFWVGGVLIVALRAALLMPFAGASIGSDPGGRAHTPFYGFGSEFISLLILVAISYILSSFTVPIVLAICYMLGFGDALETAIAQINANASPAAVSLLGTETGIFIGLCVVFYIWAIALQSAGGVLAYMKQAEDFSDQQNAFDMSMDAHLETMTNAQPVERPMQSEDVMELIRSRMQQNKR
;
A
#
# COMPACT_ATOMS: atom_id res chain seq x y z
N MET A 1 -15.87 11.95 -2.44
CA MET A 1 -16.50 11.68 -1.12
C MET A 1 -15.66 10.77 -0.23
N THR A 2 -14.80 9.91 -0.79
CA THR A 2 -13.96 8.96 -0.06
C THR A 2 -13.04 9.63 0.96
N LEU A 3 -12.40 10.75 0.61
CA LEU A 3 -11.50 11.50 1.50
C LEU A 3 -12.18 11.99 2.79
N LEU A 4 -13.36 12.61 2.70
CA LEU A 4 -14.09 13.12 3.87
C LEU A 4 -14.59 11.99 4.78
N ARG A 5 -14.90 10.83 4.21
CA ARG A 5 -15.30 9.64 4.98
C ARG A 5 -14.11 8.91 5.59
N ALA A 6 -12.92 9.03 4.99
CA ALA A 6 -11.73 8.33 5.45
C ALA A 6 -11.21 8.87 6.79
N ILE A 7 -11.31 10.18 7.04
CA ILE A 7 -10.86 10.78 8.31
C ILE A 7 -11.60 10.18 9.53
N PRO A 8 -12.95 10.27 9.64
CA PRO A 8 -13.65 9.69 10.79
C PRO A 8 -13.49 8.16 10.85
N PHE A 9 -13.42 7.49 9.69
CA PHE A 9 -13.20 6.05 9.65
C PHE A 9 -11.79 5.64 10.10
N SER A 10 -10.78 6.48 9.88
CA SER A 10 -9.40 6.23 10.31
C SER A 10 -9.28 6.09 11.82
N PHE A 11 -10.11 6.78 12.61
CA PHE A 11 -10.12 6.63 14.07
C PHE A 11 -10.62 5.25 14.53
N ASN A 12 -11.59 4.67 13.83
CA ASN A 12 -12.07 3.32 14.10
C ASN A 12 -10.98 2.27 13.80
N VAL A 13 -10.18 2.51 12.76
CA VAL A 13 -9.02 1.66 12.43
C VAL A 13 -7.89 1.89 13.42
N LEU A 14 -7.62 3.15 13.79
CA LEU A 14 -6.54 3.58 14.70
C LEU A 14 -6.59 2.84 16.03
N TRP A 15 -7.75 2.83 16.71
CA TRP A 15 -7.86 2.17 18.02
C TRP A 15 -7.57 0.67 17.94
N ARG A 16 -8.08 0.00 16.90
CA ARG A 16 -7.82 -1.43 16.66
C ARG A 16 -6.35 -1.67 16.32
N LEU A 17 -5.77 -0.81 15.49
CA LEU A 17 -4.39 -0.92 15.07
C LEU A 17 -3.43 -0.65 16.24
N ALA A 18 -3.74 0.31 17.12
CA ALA A 18 -2.97 0.61 18.32
C ALA A 18 -2.88 -0.61 19.27
N LEU A 19 -3.96 -1.39 19.39
CA LEU A 19 -3.98 -2.63 20.18
C LEU A 19 -3.13 -3.75 19.54
N VAL A 20 -3.09 -3.83 18.21
CA VAL A 20 -2.34 -4.86 17.46
C VAL A 20 -0.87 -4.44 17.24
N PHE A 21 -0.57 -3.15 17.33
CA PHE A 21 0.72 -2.56 17.00
C PHE A 21 1.92 -3.20 17.74
N PRO A 22 1.86 -3.52 19.04
CA PRO A 22 2.99 -4.18 19.72
C PRO A 22 3.32 -5.55 19.11
N PHE A 23 2.30 -6.35 18.79
CA PHE A 23 2.50 -7.66 18.15
C PHE A 23 3.02 -7.51 16.72
N MET A 24 2.57 -6.48 16.02
CA MET A 24 3.04 -6.16 14.67
C MET A 24 4.51 -5.71 14.68
N ILE A 25 4.94 -4.91 15.67
CA ILE A 25 6.36 -4.56 15.86
C ILE A 25 7.19 -5.83 16.03
N LEU A 26 6.77 -6.76 16.90
CA LEU A 26 7.48 -8.03 17.09
C LEU A 26 7.58 -8.82 15.78
N ALA A 27 6.49 -8.88 15.00
CA ALA A 27 6.50 -9.53 13.70
C ALA A 27 7.46 -8.84 12.70
N ILE A 28 7.49 -7.50 12.67
CA ILE A 28 8.41 -6.73 11.82
C ILE A 28 9.86 -6.93 12.27
N ILE A 29 10.14 -7.01 13.57
CA ILE A 29 11.49 -7.29 14.10
C ILE A 29 11.94 -8.68 13.65
N VAL A 30 11.12 -9.71 13.84
CA VAL A 30 11.44 -11.08 13.40
C VAL A 30 11.66 -11.13 11.89
N PHE A 31 10.78 -10.47 11.12
CA PHE A 31 10.94 -10.34 9.68
C PHE A 31 12.24 -9.62 9.30
N GLY A 32 12.59 -8.54 9.99
CA GLY A 32 13.82 -7.78 9.80
C GLY A 32 15.08 -8.59 10.09
N ILE A 33 15.07 -9.42 11.14
CA ILE A 33 16.17 -10.35 11.45
C ILE A 33 16.35 -11.35 10.30
N ILE A 34 15.27 -11.99 9.86
CA ILE A 34 15.30 -12.95 8.74
C ILE A 34 15.79 -12.26 7.46
N ALA A 35 15.26 -11.09 7.14
CA ALA A 35 15.66 -10.30 5.99
C ALA A 35 17.16 -9.94 6.04
N THR A 36 17.66 -9.54 7.21
CA THR A 36 19.08 -9.20 7.40
C THR A 36 19.97 -10.40 7.14
N VAL A 37 19.61 -11.60 7.61
CA VAL A 37 20.35 -12.83 7.31
C VAL A 37 20.42 -13.08 5.81
N PHE A 38 19.29 -12.96 5.09
CA PHE A 38 19.27 -13.13 3.64
C PHE A 38 20.10 -12.07 2.91
N VAL A 39 20.04 -10.80 3.32
CA VAL A 39 20.84 -9.71 2.76
C VAL A 39 22.32 -9.94 2.99
N VAL A 40 22.73 -10.37 4.19
CA VAL A 40 24.13 -10.68 4.51
C VAL A 40 24.64 -11.83 3.66
N ILE A 41 23.87 -12.92 3.52
CA ILE A 41 24.24 -14.05 2.66
C ILE A 41 24.37 -13.59 1.20
N ALA A 42 23.40 -12.82 0.71
CA ALA A 42 23.42 -12.27 -0.64
C ALA A 42 24.61 -11.34 -0.86
N ALA A 43 25.04 -10.58 0.16
CA ALA A 43 26.14 -9.62 0.05
C ALA A 43 27.48 -10.30 -0.25
N PHE A 44 27.69 -11.54 0.22
CA PHE A 44 28.88 -12.32 -0.10
C PHE A 44 28.91 -12.82 -1.55
N ILE A 45 27.75 -13.03 -2.17
CA ILE A 45 27.63 -13.61 -3.53
C ILE A 45 27.52 -12.49 -4.58
N ALA A 46 26.62 -11.54 -4.33
CA ALA A 46 26.28 -10.45 -5.24
C ALA A 46 25.91 -9.20 -4.43
N PRO A 47 26.90 -8.33 -4.10
CA PRO A 47 26.69 -7.12 -3.30
C PRO A 47 25.56 -6.21 -3.82
N LEU A 48 25.44 -6.09 -5.14
CA LEU A 48 24.36 -5.31 -5.76
C LEU A 48 22.98 -5.93 -5.52
N ALA A 49 22.86 -7.26 -5.62
CA ALA A 49 21.61 -7.95 -5.34
C ALA A 49 21.22 -7.83 -3.86
N ALA A 50 22.21 -7.85 -2.96
CA ALA A 50 22.00 -7.63 -1.53
C ALA A 50 21.47 -6.23 -1.22
N LEU A 51 22.01 -5.20 -1.89
CA LEU A 51 21.51 -3.83 -1.77
C LEU A 51 20.07 -3.71 -2.25
N ILE A 52 19.76 -4.27 -3.42
CA ILE A 52 18.40 -4.32 -3.97
C ILE A 52 17.47 -5.02 -2.98
N MET A 53 17.86 -6.17 -2.44
CA MET A 53 17.11 -6.91 -1.42
C MET A 53 16.90 -6.11 -0.13
N GLY A 54 17.93 -5.41 0.35
CA GLY A 54 17.85 -4.57 1.55
C GLY A 54 16.81 -3.46 1.39
N VAL A 55 16.82 -2.77 0.26
CA VAL A 55 15.79 -1.77 -0.08
C VAL A 55 14.43 -2.43 -0.20
N ALA A 56 14.35 -3.61 -0.83
CA ALA A 56 13.12 -4.39 -0.96
C ALA A 56 12.47 -4.74 0.38
N PHE A 57 13.24 -5.29 1.30
CA PHE A 57 12.75 -5.61 2.63
C PHE A 57 12.40 -4.35 3.43
N GLY A 58 13.20 -3.29 3.30
CA GLY A 58 12.92 -1.98 3.93
C GLY A 58 11.57 -1.43 3.51
N VAL A 59 11.30 -1.33 2.21
CA VAL A 59 10.00 -0.87 1.70
C VAL A 59 8.87 -1.83 2.10
N ALA A 60 9.10 -3.15 2.07
CA ALA A 60 8.09 -4.14 2.45
C ALA A 60 7.61 -3.99 3.91
N THR A 61 8.48 -3.51 4.82
CA THR A 61 8.06 -3.24 6.21
C THR A 61 6.94 -2.20 6.32
N SER A 62 6.82 -1.29 5.35
CA SER A 62 5.78 -0.26 5.31
C SER A 62 4.44 -0.76 4.73
N VAL A 63 4.42 -1.91 4.07
CA VAL A 63 3.20 -2.47 3.45
C VAL A 63 2.40 -3.30 4.44
N LEU A 64 3.08 -4.08 5.29
CA LEU A 64 2.45 -4.95 6.28
C LEU A 64 1.47 -4.18 7.21
N PRO A 65 1.84 -3.03 7.82
CA PRO A 65 0.92 -2.26 8.64
C PRO A 65 -0.32 -1.78 7.90
N VAL A 66 -0.19 -1.42 6.62
CA VAL A 66 -1.30 -0.94 5.81
C VAL A 66 -2.27 -2.08 5.47
N ILE A 67 -1.77 -3.27 5.14
CA ILE A 67 -2.61 -4.46 4.89
C ILE A 67 -3.33 -4.89 6.17
N VAL A 68 -2.62 -4.93 7.31
CA VAL A 68 -3.23 -5.27 8.61
C VAL A 68 -4.29 -4.22 8.98
N GLY A 69 -3.99 -2.93 8.80
CA GLY A 69 -4.95 -1.84 9.01
C GLY A 69 -6.18 -1.97 8.11
N ALA A 70 -5.99 -2.31 6.82
CA ALA A 70 -7.08 -2.51 5.88
C ALA A 70 -7.99 -3.66 6.30
N ARG A 71 -7.41 -4.77 6.78
CA ARG A 71 -8.15 -5.89 7.36
C ARG A 71 -8.99 -5.47 8.57
N LEU A 72 -8.39 -4.75 9.52
CA LEU A 72 -9.10 -4.28 10.71
C LEU A 72 -10.23 -3.31 10.34
N GLY A 73 -10.05 -2.52 9.28
CA GLY A 73 -11.08 -1.66 8.70
C GLY A 73 -12.22 -2.45 8.05
N LEU A 74 -11.93 -3.45 7.22
CA LEU A 74 -12.96 -4.31 6.62
C LEU A 74 -13.74 -5.09 7.69
N GLN A 75 -13.06 -5.55 8.74
CA GLN A 75 -13.72 -6.15 9.92
C GLN A 75 -14.61 -5.14 10.65
N ALA A 76 -14.26 -3.85 10.68
CA ALA A 76 -15.13 -2.81 11.24
C ALA A 76 -16.40 -2.58 10.42
N LYS A 77 -16.36 -2.99 9.15
CA LYS A 77 -17.47 -2.96 8.20
C LYS A 77 -18.13 -4.33 8.00
N GLN A 78 -17.88 -5.27 8.92
CA GLN A 78 -18.51 -6.60 8.96
C GLN A 78 -18.23 -7.49 7.73
N SER A 79 -17.14 -7.22 7.01
CA SER A 79 -16.76 -8.07 5.88
C SER A 79 -16.16 -9.40 6.36
N SER A 80 -16.52 -10.51 5.70
CA SER A 80 -16.09 -11.86 6.06
C SER A 80 -14.66 -12.14 5.59
N MET A 81 -13.79 -12.58 6.50
CA MET A 81 -12.37 -12.79 6.19
C MET A 81 -12.11 -14.22 5.74
N ARG A 82 -11.48 -14.41 4.57
CA ARG A 82 -11.06 -15.75 4.10
C ARG A 82 -9.70 -16.17 4.62
N ASN A 83 -8.77 -15.22 4.75
CA ASN A 83 -7.37 -15.52 5.11
C ASN A 83 -7.09 -15.38 6.61
N THR A 84 -6.13 -16.14 7.12
CA THR A 84 -5.55 -15.96 8.47
C THR A 84 -4.59 -14.76 8.50
N TYR A 85 -4.24 -14.25 9.68
CA TYR A 85 -3.26 -13.16 9.81
C TYR A 85 -1.87 -13.56 9.31
N PHE A 86 -1.45 -14.81 9.55
CA PHE A 86 -0.19 -15.33 9.00
C PHE A 86 -0.24 -15.40 7.46
N GLY A 87 -1.40 -15.74 6.90
CA GLY A 87 -1.64 -15.71 5.45
C GLY A 87 -1.53 -14.31 4.82
N LEU A 88 -1.49 -13.23 5.61
CA LEU A 88 -1.26 -11.87 5.12
C LEU A 88 0.21 -11.53 4.92
N MET A 89 1.14 -12.30 5.48
CA MET A 89 2.57 -12.06 5.29
C MET A 89 2.97 -12.22 3.83
N LEU A 90 2.45 -13.26 3.14
CA LEU A 90 2.77 -13.52 1.75
C LEU A 90 2.39 -12.35 0.82
N PRO A 91 1.13 -11.84 0.82
CA PRO A 91 0.79 -10.68 0.00
C PRO A 91 1.54 -9.43 0.45
N ALA A 92 1.78 -9.21 1.76
CA ALA A 92 2.56 -8.06 2.21
C ALA A 92 3.99 -8.06 1.66
N VAL A 93 4.65 -9.21 1.66
CA VAL A 93 5.98 -9.37 1.06
C VAL A 93 5.91 -9.19 -0.46
N GLY A 94 4.95 -9.83 -1.14
CA GLY A 94 4.83 -9.73 -2.59
C GLY A 94 4.58 -8.30 -3.08
N TYR A 95 3.66 -7.58 -2.47
CA TYR A 95 3.40 -6.18 -2.78
C TYR A 95 4.54 -5.27 -2.34
N GLY A 96 5.17 -5.54 -1.19
CA GLY A 96 6.34 -4.80 -0.74
C GLY A 96 7.52 -4.91 -1.71
N LEU A 97 7.79 -6.11 -2.23
CA LEU A 97 8.81 -6.34 -3.26
C LEU A 97 8.47 -5.61 -4.56
N PHE A 98 7.22 -5.68 -5.01
CA PHE A 98 6.77 -4.94 -6.19
C PHE A 98 6.96 -3.44 -6.03
N GLU A 99 6.49 -2.89 -4.90
CA GLU A 99 6.62 -1.48 -4.61
C GLU A 99 8.09 -1.04 -4.54
N ALA A 100 8.93 -1.83 -3.87
CA ALA A 100 10.36 -1.54 -3.79
C ALA A 100 11.04 -1.56 -5.15
N PHE A 101 10.68 -2.50 -6.02
CA PHE A 101 11.22 -2.57 -7.38
C PHE A 101 10.86 -1.30 -8.16
N CYS A 102 9.60 -0.84 -8.07
CA CYS A 102 9.17 0.41 -8.69
C CYS A 102 9.89 1.62 -8.08
N VAL A 103 10.05 1.67 -6.76
CA VAL A 103 10.80 2.74 -6.06
C VAL A 103 12.26 2.78 -6.53
N LEU A 104 12.92 1.62 -6.63
CA LEU A 104 14.28 1.50 -7.15
C LEU A 104 14.37 1.99 -8.59
N LEU A 105 13.41 1.63 -9.46
CA LEU A 105 13.35 2.14 -10.82
C LEU A 105 13.19 3.66 -10.87
N ILE A 106 12.35 4.25 -10.01
CA ILE A 106 12.18 5.70 -9.91
C ILE A 106 13.49 6.36 -9.51
N PHE A 107 14.20 5.82 -8.51
CA PHE A 107 15.51 6.34 -8.09
C PHE A 107 16.56 6.20 -9.20
N LEU A 108 16.61 5.07 -9.89
CA LEU A 108 17.59 4.82 -10.95
C LEU A 108 17.35 5.73 -12.16
N LEU A 109 16.09 5.93 -12.56
CA LEU A 109 15.72 6.89 -13.59
C LEU A 109 16.05 8.33 -13.15
N GLY A 110 15.78 8.68 -11.89
CA GLY A 110 16.16 9.97 -11.32
C GLY A 110 17.67 10.21 -11.40
N ALA A 111 18.48 9.25 -10.94
CA ALA A 111 19.93 9.33 -11.03
C ALA A 111 20.42 9.44 -12.49
N GLY A 112 19.81 8.68 -13.42
CA GLY A 112 20.13 8.76 -14.85
C GLY A 112 19.80 10.12 -15.47
N VAL A 113 18.63 10.68 -15.16
CA VAL A 113 18.25 12.04 -15.60
C VAL A 113 19.21 13.08 -15.01
N TYR A 114 19.57 12.93 -13.73
CA TYR A 114 20.51 13.83 -13.07
C TYR A 114 21.87 13.82 -13.76
N LEU A 115 22.42 12.65 -14.08
CA LEU A 115 23.67 12.50 -14.82
C LEU A 115 23.64 13.14 -16.20
N VAL A 116 22.57 12.95 -16.96
CA VAL A 116 22.48 13.49 -18.33
C VAL A 116 22.30 15.01 -18.31
N ALA A 117 21.63 15.54 -17.29
CA ALA A 117 21.27 16.95 -17.20
C ALA A 117 22.28 17.80 -16.40
N THR A 118 23.30 17.19 -15.80
CA THR A 118 24.36 17.88 -15.04
C THR A 118 25.74 17.51 -15.60
N PRO A 119 26.79 18.32 -15.35
CA PRO A 119 28.14 18.01 -15.86
C PRO A 119 28.86 16.91 -15.08
N LEU A 120 28.15 16.13 -14.25
CA LEU A 120 28.74 15.12 -13.38
C LEU A 120 29.10 13.86 -14.16
N SER A 121 30.24 13.27 -13.80
CA SER A 121 30.68 11.97 -14.29
C SER A 121 30.14 10.84 -13.40
N LEU A 122 30.24 9.60 -13.90
CA LEU A 122 29.94 8.41 -13.08
C LEU A 122 30.86 8.27 -11.87
N GLU A 123 32.07 8.81 -11.94
CA GLU A 123 33.05 8.80 -10.86
C GLU A 123 32.62 9.73 -9.71
N ASP A 124 32.05 10.89 -10.04
CA ASP A 124 31.51 11.82 -9.04
C ASP A 124 30.33 11.21 -8.27
N LEU A 125 29.48 10.44 -8.97
CA LEU A 125 28.40 9.68 -8.35
C LEU A 125 28.89 8.61 -7.37
N ALA A 126 30.01 7.95 -7.68
CA ALA A 126 30.60 6.96 -6.77
C ALA A 126 31.06 7.63 -5.47
N GLN A 127 31.62 8.84 -5.55
CA GLN A 127 32.03 9.60 -4.37
C GLN A 127 30.82 10.02 -3.50
N PHE A 128 29.68 10.34 -4.13
CA PHE A 128 28.45 10.67 -3.42
C PHE A 128 27.90 9.52 -2.55
N THR A 129 28.19 8.26 -2.89
CA THR A 129 27.73 7.10 -2.08
C THR A 129 28.40 6.98 -0.71
N MET A 130 29.52 7.66 -0.50
CA MET A 130 30.29 7.64 0.74
C MET A 130 30.04 8.88 1.61
N MET A 131 29.21 9.82 1.14
CA MET A 131 28.92 11.06 1.85
C MET A 131 27.76 10.88 2.83
N ASP A 132 27.83 11.60 3.95
CA ASP A 132 26.69 11.75 4.84
C ASP A 132 25.52 12.42 4.11
N GLN A 133 24.29 12.07 4.51
CA GLN A 133 23.06 12.51 3.83
C GLN A 133 22.94 14.04 3.71
N GLU A 134 23.34 14.78 4.76
CA GLU A 134 23.30 16.25 4.76
C GLU A 134 24.30 16.85 3.77
N VAL A 135 25.51 16.29 3.73
CA VAL A 135 26.57 16.71 2.82
C VAL A 135 26.19 16.36 1.38
N LEU A 136 25.65 15.16 1.16
CA LEU A 136 25.14 14.71 -0.13
C LEU A 136 24.08 15.68 -0.67
N MET A 137 23.07 16.03 0.15
CA MET A 137 22.02 16.94 -0.27
C MET A 137 22.59 18.33 -0.59
N ALA A 138 23.49 18.85 0.24
CA ALA A 138 24.15 20.14 -0.01
C ALA A 138 24.95 20.14 -1.32
N GLN A 139 25.65 19.04 -1.64
CA GLN A 139 26.40 18.89 -2.89
C GLN A 139 25.47 18.76 -4.10
N LEU A 140 24.38 18.00 -4.01
CA LEU A 140 23.41 17.91 -5.12
C LEU A 140 22.74 19.27 -5.40
N LEU A 141 22.44 20.04 -4.34
CA LEU A 141 21.89 21.38 -4.50
C LEU A 141 22.90 22.41 -5.02
N SER A 142 24.20 22.23 -4.74
CA SER A 142 25.25 23.13 -5.24
C SER A 142 25.52 22.93 -6.73
N VAL A 143 25.40 21.70 -7.23
CA VAL A 143 25.59 21.37 -8.65
C VAL A 143 24.44 21.92 -9.50
N ASN A 144 23.20 21.53 -9.18
CA ASN A 144 22.03 22.09 -9.85
C ASN A 144 20.78 22.00 -8.96
N PRO A 145 20.38 23.10 -8.29
CA PRO A 145 19.28 23.07 -7.34
C PRO A 145 17.94 22.80 -8.03
N ALA A 146 17.74 23.31 -9.25
CA ALA A 146 16.49 23.14 -9.97
C ALA A 146 16.24 21.68 -10.36
N ILE A 147 17.25 20.99 -10.90
CA ILE A 147 17.15 19.58 -11.29
C ILE A 147 17.02 18.70 -10.04
N THR A 148 17.85 18.94 -9.02
CA THR A 148 17.82 18.20 -7.75
C THR A 148 16.43 18.25 -7.12
N LEU A 149 15.86 19.44 -6.92
CA LEU A 149 14.53 19.60 -6.36
C LEU A 149 13.44 19.00 -7.25
N SER A 150 13.57 19.13 -8.57
CA SER A 150 12.59 18.55 -9.51
C SER A 150 12.57 17.03 -9.45
N ILE A 151 13.73 16.37 -9.37
CA ILE A 151 13.82 14.91 -9.27
C ILE A 151 13.27 14.43 -7.93
N PHE A 152 13.59 15.10 -6.82
CA PHE A 152 13.02 14.75 -5.51
C PHE A 152 11.50 14.94 -5.49
N TRP A 153 11.00 16.03 -6.07
CA TRP A 153 9.57 16.29 -6.17
C TRP A 153 8.85 15.25 -7.01
N VAL A 154 9.29 15.06 -8.27
CA VAL A 154 8.67 14.11 -9.20
C VAL A 154 8.79 12.68 -8.67
N GLY A 155 9.97 12.28 -8.19
CA GLY A 155 10.20 10.97 -7.58
C GLY A 155 9.29 10.75 -6.37
N GLY A 156 9.18 11.73 -5.47
CA GLY A 156 8.27 11.69 -4.33
C GLY A 156 6.82 11.52 -4.76
N VAL A 157 6.34 12.32 -5.71
CA VAL A 157 4.97 12.21 -6.25
C VAL A 157 4.72 10.84 -6.90
N LEU A 158 5.69 10.29 -7.62
CA LEU A 158 5.58 8.95 -8.22
C LEU A 158 5.48 7.85 -7.16
N ILE A 159 6.22 7.94 -6.06
CA ILE A 159 6.12 6.98 -4.94
C ILE A 159 4.75 7.09 -4.26
N VAL A 160 4.27 8.31 -4.02
CA VAL A 160 2.92 8.56 -3.47
C VAL A 160 1.84 8.00 -4.40
N ALA A 161 1.98 8.22 -5.71
CA ALA A 161 1.08 7.69 -6.73
C ALA A 161 1.08 6.16 -6.75
N LEU A 162 2.25 5.54 -6.74
CA LEU A 162 2.39 4.09 -6.68
C LEU A 162 1.67 3.52 -5.45
N ARG A 163 1.91 4.09 -4.27
CA ARG A 163 1.25 3.68 -3.02
C ARG A 163 -0.27 3.84 -3.12
N ALA A 164 -0.75 4.96 -3.65
CA ALA A 164 -2.18 5.22 -3.84
C ALA A 164 -2.85 4.19 -4.77
N ALA A 165 -2.19 3.82 -5.87
CA ALA A 165 -2.70 2.82 -6.81
C ALA A 165 -2.78 1.41 -6.20
N LEU A 166 -1.91 1.11 -5.22
CA LEU A 166 -1.82 -0.18 -4.53
C LEU A 166 -2.77 -0.32 -3.33
N LEU A 167 -3.35 0.78 -2.80
CA LEU A 167 -4.20 0.71 -1.60
C LEU A 167 -5.43 -0.19 -1.77
N MET A 168 -6.04 -0.21 -2.96
CA MET A 168 -7.16 -1.11 -3.23
C MET A 168 -6.73 -2.58 -3.33
N PRO A 169 -5.69 -2.95 -4.10
CA PRO A 169 -5.10 -4.28 -4.06
C PRO A 169 -4.71 -4.73 -2.64
N PHE A 170 -4.25 -3.82 -1.78
CA PHE A 170 -3.94 -4.11 -0.37
C PHE A 170 -5.21 -4.47 0.40
N ALA A 171 -6.30 -3.74 0.20
CA ALA A 171 -7.58 -4.03 0.83
C ALA A 171 -8.12 -5.41 0.39
N GLY A 172 -8.10 -5.72 -0.91
CA GLY A 172 -8.52 -7.04 -1.43
C GLY A 172 -7.64 -8.19 -0.88
N ALA A 173 -6.33 -8.00 -0.85
CA ALA A 173 -5.41 -8.98 -0.30
C ALA A 173 -5.58 -9.20 1.21
N SER A 174 -5.96 -8.15 1.93
CA SER A 174 -6.20 -8.20 3.38
C SER A 174 -7.38 -9.11 3.76
N ILE A 175 -8.35 -9.27 2.86
CA ILE A 175 -9.53 -10.12 3.05
C ILE A 175 -9.44 -11.46 2.31
N GLY A 176 -8.63 -11.52 1.25
CA GLY A 176 -8.45 -12.71 0.41
C GLY A 176 -9.52 -12.83 -0.68
N SER A 177 -10.17 -11.72 -1.03
CA SER A 177 -11.19 -11.68 -2.08
C SER A 177 -11.16 -10.38 -2.85
N ASP A 178 -11.55 -10.45 -4.11
CA ASP A 178 -11.84 -9.27 -4.92
C ASP A 178 -13.21 -8.68 -4.53
N PRO A 179 -13.49 -7.40 -4.87
CA PRO A 179 -14.78 -6.76 -4.65
C PRO A 179 -15.99 -7.58 -5.16
N GLY A 180 -15.83 -8.36 -6.23
CA GLY A 180 -16.85 -9.27 -6.75
C GLY A 180 -16.96 -10.64 -6.04
N GLY A 181 -16.35 -10.81 -4.87
CA GLY A 181 -16.44 -12.04 -4.05
C GLY A 181 -15.56 -13.22 -4.51
N ARG A 182 -14.87 -13.08 -5.65
CA ARG A 182 -13.91 -14.08 -6.16
C ARG A 182 -12.66 -14.15 -5.28
N ALA A 183 -11.88 -15.22 -5.40
CA ALA A 183 -10.58 -15.30 -4.73
C ALA A 183 -9.68 -14.15 -5.19
N HIS A 184 -8.90 -13.59 -4.27
CA HIS A 184 -8.04 -12.42 -4.52
C HIS A 184 -7.20 -12.59 -5.79
N THR A 185 -7.34 -11.66 -6.73
CA THR A 185 -6.48 -11.56 -7.91
C THR A 185 -5.45 -10.43 -7.72
N PRO A 186 -4.15 -10.69 -7.96
CA PRO A 186 -3.12 -9.66 -7.84
C PRO A 186 -3.44 -8.44 -8.71
N PHE A 187 -3.28 -7.23 -8.15
CA PHE A 187 -3.53 -5.95 -8.83
C PHE A 187 -4.97 -5.70 -9.29
N TYR A 188 -5.95 -6.47 -8.80
CA TYR A 188 -7.34 -6.16 -9.06
C TYR A 188 -7.70 -4.77 -8.52
N GLY A 189 -8.32 -3.95 -9.36
CA GLY A 189 -8.68 -2.58 -8.98
C GLY A 189 -7.48 -1.64 -8.80
N PHE A 190 -6.30 -1.98 -9.33
CA PHE A 190 -5.14 -1.10 -9.35
C PHE A 190 -5.52 0.27 -9.95
N GLY A 191 -5.30 1.34 -9.18
CA GLY A 191 -5.65 2.71 -9.61
C GLY A 191 -7.15 3.04 -9.58
N SER A 192 -8.02 2.20 -9.01
CA SER A 192 -9.40 2.60 -8.76
C SER A 192 -9.44 3.73 -7.71
N GLU A 193 -10.32 4.71 -7.91
CA GLU A 193 -10.40 5.91 -7.08
C GLU A 193 -9.06 6.67 -6.92
N PHE A 194 -8.16 6.53 -7.91
CA PHE A 194 -6.76 6.97 -7.82
C PHE A 194 -6.60 8.40 -7.31
N ILE A 195 -7.32 9.38 -7.87
CA ILE A 195 -7.18 10.79 -7.47
C ILE A 195 -7.55 11.00 -6.00
N SER A 196 -8.63 10.36 -5.53
CA SER A 196 -9.03 10.49 -4.12
C SER A 196 -8.04 9.81 -3.18
N LEU A 197 -7.47 8.67 -3.60
CA LEU A 197 -6.45 7.95 -2.83
C LEU A 197 -5.10 8.67 -2.88
N LEU A 198 -4.74 9.29 -4.00
CA LEU A 198 -3.50 10.05 -4.18
C LEU A 198 -3.44 11.22 -3.19
N ILE A 199 -4.50 12.03 -3.13
CA ILE A 199 -4.59 13.16 -2.18
C ILE A 199 -4.51 12.65 -0.75
N LEU A 200 -5.19 11.55 -0.44
CA LEU A 200 -5.20 10.96 0.89
C LEU A 200 -3.80 10.45 1.30
N VAL A 201 -3.12 9.72 0.42
CA VAL A 201 -1.77 9.22 0.66
C VAL A 201 -0.77 10.37 0.77
N ALA A 202 -0.91 11.41 -0.05
CA ALA A 202 -0.11 12.63 0.09
C ALA A 202 -0.29 13.28 1.46
N ILE A 203 -1.53 13.43 1.94
CA ILE A 203 -1.82 13.95 3.29
C ILE A 203 -1.20 13.03 4.35
N SER A 204 -1.30 11.71 4.21
CA SER A 204 -0.68 10.76 5.14
C SER A 204 0.83 10.90 5.20
N TYR A 205 1.52 11.05 4.06
CA TYR A 205 2.97 11.24 4.05
C TYR A 205 3.38 12.59 4.63
N ILE A 206 2.66 13.67 4.30
CA ILE A 206 2.87 14.98 4.91
C ILE A 206 2.71 14.87 6.44
N LEU A 207 1.63 14.24 6.91
CA LEU A 207 1.39 14.03 8.34
C LEU A 207 2.52 13.22 9.00
N SER A 208 3.01 12.16 8.34
CA SER A 208 4.15 11.39 8.82
C SER A 208 5.43 12.24 8.90
N SER A 209 5.75 13.02 7.86
CA SER A 209 6.93 13.90 7.85
C SER A 209 6.87 14.99 8.93
N PHE A 210 5.67 15.51 9.20
CA PHE A 210 5.45 16.54 10.24
C PHE A 210 5.13 15.97 11.62
N THR A 211 5.15 14.64 11.82
CA THR A 211 4.81 14.04 13.11
C THR A 211 5.72 14.55 14.23
N VAL A 212 7.04 14.50 14.03
CA VAL A 212 8.00 14.97 15.03
C VAL A 212 7.82 16.46 15.36
N PRO A 213 7.79 17.41 14.41
CA PRO A 213 7.62 18.82 14.75
C PRO A 213 6.24 19.13 15.37
N ILE A 214 5.17 18.46 14.94
CA ILE A 214 3.83 18.62 15.54
C ILE A 214 3.84 18.15 17.00
N VAL A 215 4.38 16.96 17.25
CA VAL A 215 4.43 16.39 18.61
C VAL A 215 5.36 17.22 19.50
N LEU A 216 6.49 17.67 18.98
CA LEU A 216 7.40 18.58 19.68
C LEU A 216 6.65 19.86 20.10
N ALA A 217 5.93 20.51 19.17
CA ALA A 217 5.15 21.71 19.47
C ALA A 217 4.09 21.47 20.55
N ILE A 218 3.40 20.31 20.51
CA ILE A 218 2.44 19.91 21.56
C ILE A 218 3.16 19.75 22.91
N CYS A 219 4.31 19.08 22.94
CA CYS A 219 5.09 18.91 24.17
C CYS A 219 5.58 20.24 24.74
N TYR A 220 5.99 21.20 23.90
CA TYR A 220 6.30 22.56 24.34
C TYR A 220 5.09 23.26 24.96
N MET A 221 3.91 23.16 24.33
CA MET A 221 2.68 23.74 24.87
C MET A 221 2.26 23.10 26.20
N LEU A 222 2.60 21.83 26.42
CA LEU A 222 2.35 21.11 27.68
C LEU A 222 3.41 21.38 28.77
N GLY A 223 4.45 22.17 28.47
CA GLY A 223 5.52 22.50 29.42
C GLY A 223 6.65 21.46 29.52
N PHE A 224 6.75 20.53 28.56
CA PHE A 224 7.80 19.50 28.53
C PHE A 224 9.02 19.89 27.68
N GLY A 225 9.06 21.11 27.12
CA GLY A 225 10.12 21.57 26.21
C GLY A 225 11.52 21.45 26.80
N ASP A 226 11.77 22.10 27.94
CA ASP A 226 13.08 22.13 28.60
C ASP A 226 13.58 20.72 28.99
N ALA A 227 12.67 19.84 29.41
CA ALA A 227 12.97 18.46 29.75
C ALA A 227 13.42 17.66 28.51
N LEU A 228 12.77 17.88 27.36
CA LEU A 228 13.15 17.24 26.09
C LEU A 228 14.49 17.76 25.56
N GLU A 229 14.75 19.07 25.62
CA GLU A 229 16.05 19.63 25.24
C GLU A 229 17.19 19.05 26.09
N THR A 230 16.95 18.96 27.40
CA THR A 230 17.91 18.34 28.34
C THR A 230 18.15 16.88 27.99
N ALA A 231 17.09 16.12 27.69
CA ALA A 231 17.22 14.71 27.29
C ALA A 231 18.01 14.55 25.98
N ILE A 232 17.76 15.39 24.97
CA ILE A 232 18.50 15.39 23.71
C ILE A 232 19.99 15.71 23.95
N ALA A 233 20.29 16.73 24.76
CA ALA A 233 21.65 17.09 25.10
C ALA A 233 22.39 15.93 25.82
N GLN A 234 21.70 15.21 26.71
CA GLN A 234 22.25 14.06 27.41
C GLN A 234 22.50 12.85 26.49
N ILE A 235 21.60 12.58 25.54
CA ILE A 235 21.80 11.51 24.54
C ILE A 235 23.01 11.84 23.65
N ASN A 236 23.12 13.09 23.20
CA ASN A 236 24.24 13.52 22.36
C ASN A 236 25.58 13.50 23.12
N ALA A 237 25.56 13.83 24.42
CA ALA A 237 26.76 13.79 25.25
C ALA A 237 27.17 12.35 25.64
N ASN A 238 26.19 11.44 25.77
CA ASN A 238 26.40 10.07 26.21
C ASN A 238 25.88 9.08 25.16
N ALA A 239 26.65 8.84 24.11
CA ALA A 239 26.37 7.81 23.10
C ALA A 239 26.58 6.37 23.64
N SER A 240 26.07 6.06 24.83
CA SER A 240 26.09 4.72 25.42
C SER A 240 24.67 4.19 25.61
N PRO A 241 24.45 2.86 25.56
CA PRO A 241 23.14 2.25 25.83
C PRO A 241 22.57 2.57 27.22
N ALA A 242 23.42 2.98 28.17
CA ALA A 242 23.01 3.43 29.50
C ALA A 242 22.29 4.80 29.48
N ALA A 243 22.36 5.56 28.38
CA ALA A 243 21.60 6.81 28.24
C ALA A 243 20.08 6.57 28.16
N VAL A 244 19.65 5.34 27.82
CA VAL A 244 18.23 4.99 27.77
C VAL A 244 17.58 5.00 29.15
N SER A 245 18.34 4.73 30.22
CA SER A 245 17.82 4.81 31.60
C SER A 245 17.69 6.24 32.12
N LEU A 246 18.23 7.22 31.39
CA LEU A 246 18.09 8.65 31.69
C LEU A 246 16.83 9.26 31.04
N LEU A 247 16.12 8.50 30.21
CA LEU A 247 14.90 8.97 29.56
C LEU A 247 13.75 9.09 30.58
N GLY A 248 13.37 10.32 30.89
CA GLY A 248 12.25 10.63 31.78
C GLY A 248 10.87 10.32 31.16
N THR A 249 9.83 10.45 31.98
CA THR A 249 8.43 10.25 31.59
C THR A 249 8.03 11.13 30.40
N GLU A 250 8.57 12.34 30.32
CA GLU A 250 8.35 13.33 29.27
C GLU A 250 8.82 12.81 27.91
N THR A 251 9.98 12.15 27.88
CA THR A 251 10.48 11.53 26.64
C THR A 251 9.63 10.33 26.24
N GLY A 252 9.15 9.55 27.21
CA GLY A 252 8.18 8.47 26.99
C GLY A 252 6.87 8.98 26.37
N ILE A 253 6.32 10.09 26.88
CA ILE A 253 5.12 10.75 26.34
C ILE A 253 5.38 11.23 24.91
N PHE A 254 6.52 11.88 24.65
CA PHE A 254 6.90 12.34 23.32
C PHE A 254 6.98 11.18 22.31
N ILE A 255 7.66 10.08 22.66
CA ILE A 255 7.74 8.88 21.82
C ILE A 255 6.35 8.28 21.60
N GLY A 256 5.55 8.16 22.65
CA GLY A 256 4.19 7.62 22.58
C GLY A 256 3.29 8.43 21.64
N LEU A 257 3.33 9.76 21.73
CA LEU A 257 2.60 10.65 20.82
C LEU A 257 3.08 10.49 19.37
N CYS A 258 4.41 10.44 19.13
CA CYS A 258 4.95 10.20 17.79
C CYS A 258 4.41 8.88 17.21
N VAL A 259 4.47 7.80 17.99
CA VAL A 259 3.95 6.49 17.59
C VAL A 259 2.46 6.57 17.25
N VAL A 260 1.64 7.22 18.08
CA VAL A 260 0.20 7.38 17.81
C VAL A 260 -0.05 8.13 16.50
N PHE A 261 0.67 9.23 16.23
CA PHE A 261 0.54 9.98 14.98
C PHE A 261 0.98 9.16 13.76
N TYR A 262 2.06 8.38 13.86
CA TYR A 262 2.46 7.45 12.79
C TYR A 262 1.42 6.36 12.53
N ILE A 263 0.89 5.75 13.59
CA ILE A 263 -0.20 4.75 13.47
C ILE A 263 -1.43 5.40 12.83
N TRP A 264 -1.74 6.66 13.18
CA TRP A 264 -2.86 7.38 12.58
C TRP A 264 -2.65 7.62 11.08
N ALA A 265 -1.44 8.00 10.66
CA ALA A 265 -1.13 8.16 9.24
C ALA A 265 -1.31 6.85 8.45
N ILE A 266 -0.92 5.70 9.03
CA ILE A 266 -1.14 4.35 8.47
C ILE A 266 -2.63 4.00 8.44
N ALA A 267 -3.35 4.30 9.52
CA ALA A 267 -4.79 4.06 9.64
C ALA A 267 -5.58 4.88 8.61
N LEU A 268 -5.13 6.10 8.28
CA LEU A 268 -5.73 6.93 7.24
C LEU A 268 -5.60 6.28 5.86
N GLN A 269 -4.40 5.81 5.49
CA GLN A 269 -4.18 5.09 4.22
C GLN A 269 -5.03 3.82 4.14
N SER A 270 -5.06 3.05 5.23
CA SER A 270 -5.86 1.83 5.34
C SER A 270 -7.35 2.14 5.17
N ALA A 271 -7.86 3.17 5.85
CA ALA A 271 -9.24 3.63 5.72
C ALA A 271 -9.60 4.04 4.28
N GLY A 272 -8.70 4.74 3.60
CA GLY A 272 -8.86 5.08 2.18
C GLY A 272 -9.02 3.85 1.29
N GLY A 273 -8.11 2.88 1.41
CA GLY A 273 -8.15 1.63 0.63
C GLY A 273 -9.42 0.82 0.89
N VAL A 274 -9.85 0.73 2.16
CA VAL A 274 -11.09 0.03 2.55
C VAL A 274 -12.32 0.68 1.96
N LEU A 275 -12.43 2.01 2.00
CA LEU A 275 -13.58 2.72 1.45
C LEU A 275 -13.64 2.61 -0.08
N ALA A 276 -12.49 2.67 -0.76
CA ALA A 276 -12.42 2.43 -2.20
C ALA A 276 -12.85 0.99 -2.54
N TYR A 277 -12.36 0.00 -1.79
CA TYR A 277 -12.75 -1.40 -1.94
C TYR A 277 -14.26 -1.60 -1.76
N MET A 278 -14.84 -1.04 -0.69
CA MET A 278 -16.27 -1.14 -0.41
C MET A 278 -17.12 -0.49 -1.49
N LYS A 279 -16.74 0.71 -1.95
CA LYS A 279 -17.45 1.39 -3.03
C LYS A 279 -17.49 0.52 -4.29
N GLN A 280 -16.36 -0.07 -4.66
CA GLN A 280 -16.33 -0.94 -5.84
C GLN A 280 -17.12 -2.23 -5.62
N ALA A 281 -17.13 -2.79 -4.40
CA ALA A 281 -17.93 -3.96 -4.08
C ALA A 281 -19.44 -3.66 -4.17
N GLU A 282 -19.86 -2.48 -3.70
CA GLU A 282 -21.22 -1.96 -3.85
C GLU A 282 -21.57 -1.82 -5.34
N ASP A 283 -20.72 -1.16 -6.14
CA ASP A 283 -20.91 -0.98 -7.58
C ASP A 283 -21.07 -2.33 -8.33
N PHE A 284 -20.28 -3.36 -7.96
CA PHE A 284 -20.42 -4.71 -8.52
C PHE A 284 -21.74 -5.38 -8.12
N SER A 285 -22.13 -5.24 -6.85
CA SER A 285 -23.39 -5.80 -6.37
C SER A 285 -24.60 -5.17 -7.08
N ASP A 286 -24.55 -3.86 -7.32
CA ASP A 286 -25.60 -3.13 -8.03
C ASP A 286 -25.69 -3.54 -9.50
N GLN A 287 -24.55 -3.72 -10.18
CA GLN A 287 -24.50 -4.23 -11.55
C GLN A 287 -25.05 -5.65 -11.65
N GLN A 288 -24.71 -6.52 -10.69
CA GLN A 288 -25.21 -7.89 -10.68
C GLN A 288 -26.71 -7.93 -10.41
N ASN A 289 -27.21 -7.15 -9.44
CA ASN A 289 -28.64 -7.03 -9.17
C ASN A 289 -29.40 -6.50 -10.39
N ALA A 290 -28.87 -5.50 -11.09
CA ALA A 290 -29.47 -4.98 -12.31
C ALA A 290 -29.51 -6.01 -13.45
N PHE A 291 -28.44 -6.80 -13.58
CA PHE A 291 -28.39 -7.90 -14.55
C PHE A 291 -29.42 -8.98 -14.23
N ASP A 292 -29.50 -9.41 -12.97
CA ASP A 292 -30.44 -10.44 -12.51
C ASP A 292 -31.90 -9.97 -12.73
N MET A 293 -32.23 -8.72 -12.37
CA MET A 293 -33.55 -8.13 -12.66
C MET A 293 -33.88 -8.08 -14.15
N SER A 294 -32.88 -7.79 -15.01
CA SER A 294 -33.08 -7.76 -16.47
C SER A 294 -33.28 -9.16 -17.05
N MET A 295 -32.62 -10.17 -16.49
CA MET A 295 -32.74 -11.57 -16.89
C MET A 295 -34.11 -12.11 -16.48
N ASP A 296 -34.55 -11.83 -15.26
CA ASP A 296 -35.87 -12.21 -14.77
C ASP A 296 -36.97 -11.59 -15.63
N ALA A 297 -36.88 -10.29 -15.95
CA ALA A 297 -37.81 -9.64 -16.86
C ALA A 297 -37.80 -10.28 -18.27
N HIS A 298 -36.63 -10.66 -18.78
CA HIS A 298 -36.53 -11.35 -20.07
C HIS A 298 -37.18 -12.74 -20.03
N LEU A 299 -36.92 -13.52 -18.98
CA LEU A 299 -37.54 -14.82 -18.76
C LEU A 299 -39.05 -14.69 -18.62
N GLU A 300 -39.56 -13.70 -17.89
CA GLU A 300 -40.99 -13.42 -17.81
C GLU A 300 -41.58 -13.06 -19.18
N THR A 301 -40.90 -12.28 -20.01
CA THR A 301 -41.38 -12.00 -21.38
C THR A 301 -41.39 -13.24 -22.28
N MET A 302 -40.42 -14.16 -22.13
CA MET A 302 -40.43 -15.44 -22.85
C MET A 302 -41.49 -16.40 -22.34
N THR A 303 -41.81 -16.35 -21.03
CA THR A 303 -42.80 -17.24 -20.41
C THR A 303 -44.23 -16.74 -20.65
N ASN A 304 -44.43 -15.41 -20.74
CA ASN A 304 -45.71 -14.76 -21.05
C ASN A 304 -45.96 -14.61 -22.55
N ALA A 305 -44.92 -14.72 -23.39
CA ALA A 305 -45.11 -15.04 -24.79
C ALA A 305 -45.81 -16.41 -24.81
N GLN A 306 -47.10 -16.42 -25.17
CA GLN A 306 -47.87 -17.65 -25.40
C GLN A 306 -46.99 -18.65 -26.12
N PRO A 307 -47.12 -19.97 -25.84
CA PRO A 307 -46.45 -20.97 -26.64
C PRO A 307 -46.83 -20.65 -28.09
N VAL A 308 -45.88 -20.10 -28.83
CA VAL A 308 -46.00 -20.03 -30.27
C VAL A 308 -46.04 -21.50 -30.60
N GLU A 309 -47.26 -22.02 -30.86
CA GLU A 309 -47.46 -23.22 -31.64
C GLU A 309 -46.62 -22.97 -32.88
N ARG A 310 -45.36 -23.40 -32.88
CA ARG A 310 -44.54 -23.44 -34.08
C ARG A 310 -45.23 -24.51 -34.91
N PRO A 311 -46.00 -24.14 -35.95
CA PRO A 311 -46.43 -25.17 -36.86
C PRO A 311 -45.14 -25.60 -37.57
N MET A 312 -44.82 -26.89 -37.50
CA MET A 312 -43.77 -27.53 -38.30
C MET A 312 -42.32 -27.11 -38.02
N GLN A 313 -41.70 -27.71 -37.00
CA GLN A 313 -40.27 -28.04 -37.04
C GLN A 313 -40.02 -29.57 -37.06
N SER A 314 -41.07 -30.38 -36.96
CA SER A 314 -40.96 -31.85 -36.99
C SER A 314 -40.82 -32.41 -38.41
N GLU A 315 -41.38 -31.74 -39.44
CA GLU A 315 -41.25 -32.17 -40.84
C GLU A 315 -39.84 -31.94 -41.38
N ASP A 316 -39.25 -30.75 -41.14
CA ASP A 316 -37.89 -30.43 -41.58
C ASP A 316 -36.83 -31.34 -40.93
N VAL A 317 -37.00 -31.71 -39.66
CA VAL A 317 -36.08 -32.62 -38.97
C VAL A 317 -36.21 -34.06 -39.51
N MET A 318 -37.43 -34.49 -39.87
CA MET A 318 -37.67 -35.80 -40.50
C MET A 318 -37.10 -35.87 -41.93
N GLU A 319 -37.16 -34.79 -42.71
CA GLU A 319 -36.50 -34.71 -44.01
C GLU A 319 -34.96 -34.68 -43.90
N LEU A 320 -34.41 -34.00 -42.89
CA LEU A 320 -32.98 -34.00 -42.63
C LEU A 320 -32.46 -35.38 -42.20
N ILE A 321 -33.25 -36.13 -41.43
CA ILE A 321 -32.93 -37.52 -41.05
C ILE A 321 -33.06 -38.45 -42.26
N ARG A 322 -34.10 -38.28 -43.09
CA ARG A 322 -34.33 -39.08 -44.30
C ARG A 322 -33.21 -38.86 -45.34
N SER A 323 -32.76 -37.62 -45.54
CA SER A 323 -31.66 -37.30 -46.45
C SER A 323 -30.32 -37.89 -45.98
N ARG A 324 -30.03 -37.89 -44.67
CA ARG A 324 -28.83 -38.54 -44.11
C ARG A 324 -28.85 -40.07 -44.22
N MET A 325 -30.00 -40.72 -44.08
CA MET A 325 -30.10 -42.17 -44.26
C MET A 325 -29.89 -42.61 -45.73
N GLN A 326 -30.25 -41.77 -46.70
CA GLN A 326 -30.04 -42.08 -48.12
C GLN A 326 -28.58 -41.89 -48.56
N GLN A 327 -27.85 -40.94 -47.97
CA GLN A 327 -26.42 -40.75 -48.24
C GLN A 327 -25.54 -41.88 -47.70
N ASN A 328 -25.94 -42.54 -46.61
CA ASN A 328 -25.18 -43.65 -46.00
C ASN A 328 -25.35 -45.02 -46.69
N LYS A 329 -26.04 -45.08 -47.84
CA LYS A 329 -26.26 -46.31 -48.63
C LYS A 329 -25.52 -46.33 -49.97
N ARG A 330 -24.62 -45.39 -50.21
CA ARG A 330 -23.62 -45.44 -51.30
C ARG A 330 -22.24 -45.67 -50.71
#